data_AF-A0A5C2RQM8-F1
#
_entry.id   AF-A0A5C2RQM8-F1
#
_cell.length_a   1.000
_cell.length_b   1.000
_cell.length_c   1.000
_cell.angle_alpha   90.00
_cell.angle_beta   90.00
_cell.angle_gamma   90.00
#
_symmetry.space_group_name_H-M   'P 1'
#
loop_
_entity.id
_entity.type
_entity.pdbx_description
1 polymer ?
#
loop_
_entity_poly.entity_id
_entity_poly.type
_entity_poly.pdbx_seq_one_letter_code
_entity_poly.pdbx_strand_id
1 'polypeptide(L)'
;MAAAIEFPLFLALPSTSQSPTELELVLPPYKCRFLLHVCYERPTSKRAHISDLRDAAVAAADRMYKNRPESDFSVVIYACEQLPSSVADLKCGMEIPRFDSTWVMDNAELLGPRRPLDTVKEARLLGILKVNESVGKINREQIAIAAQRRDSPSTRATLPQRLKNQTVTRIDAVHDGRPIELTGPSITIYHPVFAKFLKYMAEPQEFTSEELDTAHSFVTKAVAYFADEPTRRLKLKDSMGDGVHRQVLELTKIPNSTGRFTSDGAMFASPTATTPDDFCPIIALHELKNEIGEGGCDPIAEAENMYVAYYSSNEARSIRQMTPCPAFIIGSAGPNIQISGGDQFIAQPLGDSISAVPRPNLAGRSLLDDAYHRVARLFRALRVCLRDLDDYYTALAQSMTVPPRPGEVGHEPLLVDGVWHPGVRHGEGAR
;
A
#
# COMPACT_ATOMS: atom_id res chain seq x y z
N MET A 1 -31.06 8.98 33.92
CA MET A 1 -30.26 9.31 32.71
C MET A 1 -29.12 8.33 32.65
N ALA A 2 -28.87 7.71 31.48
CA ALA A 2 -27.67 6.89 31.30
C ALA A 2 -26.45 7.81 31.35
N ALA A 3 -25.40 7.40 32.05
CA ALA A 3 -24.11 8.10 31.98
C ALA A 3 -23.38 7.61 30.73
N ALA A 4 -22.93 8.53 29.88
CA ALA A 4 -22.13 8.22 28.70
C ALA A 4 -20.65 8.44 29.02
N ILE A 5 -19.81 7.47 28.67
CA ILE A 5 -18.36 7.56 28.78
C ILE A 5 -17.81 7.72 27.37
N GLU A 6 -17.05 8.78 27.14
CA GLU A 6 -16.36 9.03 25.88
C GLU A 6 -14.86 8.86 26.04
N PHE A 7 -14.21 8.17 25.11
CA PHE A 7 -12.76 8.02 25.09
C PHE A 7 -12.21 7.89 23.67
N PRO A 8 -11.00 8.42 23.41
CA PRO A 8 -10.35 8.29 22.11
C PRO A 8 -9.86 6.85 21.88
N LEU A 9 -10.07 6.35 20.66
CA LEU A 9 -9.54 5.08 20.15
C LEU A 9 -8.44 5.36 19.13
N PHE A 10 -7.29 4.72 19.31
CA PHE A 10 -6.11 4.85 18.46
C PHE A 10 -5.80 3.52 17.77
N LEU A 11 -5.36 3.57 16.51
CA LEU A 11 -4.84 2.41 15.78
C LEU A 11 -3.32 2.31 16.00
N ALA A 12 -2.87 1.16 16.50
CA ALA A 12 -1.45 0.82 16.57
C ALA A 12 -0.95 0.35 15.19
N LEU A 13 0.03 1.06 14.64
CA LEU A 13 0.71 0.74 13.38
C LEU A 13 2.12 0.23 13.69
N PRO A 14 2.58 -0.88 13.09
CA PRO A 14 3.94 -1.38 13.29
C PRO A 14 4.97 -0.29 12.98
N SER A 15 5.96 -0.08 13.86
CA SER A 15 7.08 0.79 13.54
C SER A 15 8.00 0.09 12.54
N THR A 16 8.25 0.72 11.38
CA THR A 16 9.06 0.16 10.30
C THR A 16 10.57 0.11 10.59
N SER A 17 11.02 0.47 11.79
CA SER A 17 12.42 0.87 12.02
C SER A 17 13.28 -0.03 12.92
N GLN A 18 12.80 -1.14 13.50
CA GLN A 18 13.64 -1.96 14.39
C GLN A 18 13.35 -3.47 14.26
N SER A 19 14.43 -4.26 14.12
CA SER A 19 14.40 -5.71 14.32
C SER A 19 14.24 -6.01 15.81
N PRO A 20 13.27 -6.83 16.23
CA PRO A 20 13.03 -7.05 17.65
C PRO A 20 14.22 -7.75 18.31
N THR A 21 14.68 -7.21 19.44
CA THR A 21 15.63 -7.90 20.33
C THR A 21 14.89 -8.82 21.30
N GLU A 22 15.57 -9.87 21.81
CA GLU A 22 14.95 -10.91 22.68
C GLU A 22 14.28 -10.37 23.97
N LEU A 23 14.52 -9.11 24.35
CA LEU A 23 13.89 -8.46 25.51
C LEU A 23 12.59 -7.69 25.20
N GLU A 24 12.20 -7.52 23.93
CA GLU A 24 11.02 -6.72 23.51
C GLU A 24 9.71 -7.53 23.43
N LEU A 25 9.65 -8.70 24.07
CA LEU A 25 8.53 -9.65 23.98
C LEU A 25 7.19 -9.17 24.59
N VAL A 26 7.15 -7.98 25.22
CA VAL A 26 5.91 -7.50 25.86
C VAL A 26 5.11 -6.60 24.93
N LEU A 27 5.73 -5.72 24.13
CA LEU A 27 5.09 -4.92 23.07
C LEU A 27 6.14 -4.48 22.02
N PRO A 28 6.02 -4.86 20.74
CA PRO A 28 6.90 -4.33 19.69
C PRO A 28 6.68 -2.82 19.52
N PRO A 29 7.66 -2.05 19.02
CA PRO A 29 7.50 -0.62 18.80
C PRO A 29 6.38 -0.35 17.78
N TYR A 30 5.43 0.52 18.15
CA TYR A 30 4.31 0.93 17.30
C TYR A 30 4.07 2.44 17.38
N LYS A 31 3.60 3.02 16.27
CA LYS A 31 3.05 4.38 16.24
C LYS A 31 1.55 4.33 16.43
N CYS A 32 0.98 5.32 17.11
CA CYS A 32 -0.47 5.43 17.27
C CYS A 32 -1.05 6.50 16.35
N ARG A 33 -2.14 6.15 15.66
CA ARG A 33 -2.92 7.07 14.85
C ARG A 33 -4.32 7.21 15.43
N PHE A 34 -4.82 8.42 15.63
CA PHE A 34 -6.18 8.60 16.13
C PHE A 34 -7.19 8.05 15.13
N LEU A 35 -8.12 7.22 15.62
CA LEU A 35 -9.14 6.60 14.80
C LEU A 35 -10.47 7.32 14.98
N LEU A 36 -11.06 7.26 16.17
CA LEU A 36 -12.40 7.78 16.46
C LEU A 36 -12.60 7.99 17.97
N HIS A 37 -13.66 8.71 18.34
CA HIS A 37 -14.15 8.76 19.73
C HIS A 37 -15.21 7.68 19.95
N VAL A 38 -14.98 6.82 20.94
CA VAL A 38 -15.93 5.75 21.32
C VAL A 38 -16.82 6.31 22.40
N CYS A 39 -18.14 6.24 22.19
CA CYS A 39 -19.14 6.54 23.20
C CYS A 39 -19.72 5.22 23.73
N TYR A 40 -19.65 5.01 25.05
CA TYR A 40 -20.26 3.89 25.75
C TYR A 40 -21.36 4.39 26.69
N GLU A 41 -22.61 4.01 26.41
CA GLU A 41 -23.74 4.32 27.26
C GLU A 41 -23.89 3.27 28.37
N ARG A 42 -23.72 3.68 29.63
CA ARG A 42 -23.77 2.79 30.78
C ARG A 42 -25.22 2.49 31.20
N PRO A 43 -25.65 1.22 31.24
CA PRO A 43 -26.93 0.85 31.84
C PRO A 43 -26.90 1.14 33.35
N THR A 44 -27.87 1.90 33.86
CA THR A 44 -27.94 2.28 35.29
C THR A 44 -28.16 1.10 36.23
N SER A 45 -28.62 -0.04 35.72
CA SER A 45 -28.95 -1.25 36.50
C SER A 45 -27.80 -2.25 36.64
N LYS A 46 -26.65 -2.02 35.97
CA LYS A 46 -25.52 -2.98 35.96
C LYS A 46 -24.20 -2.30 36.31
N ARG A 47 -23.34 -3.03 37.03
CA ARG A 47 -21.95 -2.62 37.27
C ARG A 47 -21.18 -2.81 35.96
N ALA A 48 -20.64 -1.72 35.43
CA ALA A 48 -19.85 -1.74 34.21
C ALA A 48 -18.36 -1.95 34.51
N HIS A 49 -17.67 -2.63 33.60
CA HIS A 49 -16.27 -2.99 33.68
C HIS A 49 -15.52 -2.52 32.42
N ILE A 50 -14.19 -2.57 32.48
CA ILE A 50 -13.33 -2.25 31.34
C ILE A 50 -13.61 -3.15 30.12
N SER A 51 -14.03 -4.40 30.32
CA SER A 51 -14.48 -5.26 29.22
C SER A 51 -15.63 -4.64 28.41
N ASP A 52 -16.57 -3.94 29.06
CA ASP A 52 -17.71 -3.35 28.35
C ASP A 52 -17.26 -2.19 27.44
N LEU A 53 -16.25 -1.41 27.87
CA LEU A 53 -15.63 -0.38 27.02
C LEU A 53 -14.87 -1.00 25.85
N ARG A 54 -14.17 -2.11 26.09
CA ARG A 54 -13.46 -2.86 25.05
C ARG A 54 -14.44 -3.33 23.98
N ASP A 55 -15.56 -3.92 24.38
CA ASP A 55 -16.58 -4.42 23.46
C ASP A 55 -17.21 -3.28 22.65
N ALA A 56 -17.47 -2.13 23.29
CA ALA A 56 -17.94 -0.93 22.60
C ALA A 56 -16.93 -0.39 21.57
N ALA A 57 -15.64 -0.42 21.89
CA ALA A 57 -14.57 0.01 20.99
C ALA A 57 -14.41 -0.95 19.80
N VAL A 58 -14.49 -2.26 20.01
CA VAL A 58 -14.47 -3.26 18.93
C VAL A 58 -15.67 -3.03 18.01
N ALA A 59 -16.88 -2.91 18.56
CA ALA A 59 -18.07 -2.64 17.76
C ALA A 59 -17.98 -1.31 16.98
N ALA A 60 -17.30 -0.29 17.52
CA ALA A 60 -17.05 0.95 16.81
C ALA A 60 -16.04 0.79 15.66
N ALA A 61 -14.96 0.03 15.90
CA ALA A 61 -13.98 -0.32 14.88
C ALA A 61 -14.61 -1.14 13.75
N ASP A 62 -15.45 -2.15 14.05
CA ASP A 62 -16.12 -2.98 13.06
C ASP A 62 -17.04 -2.16 12.14
N ARG A 63 -17.72 -1.14 12.68
CA ARG A 63 -18.52 -0.21 11.86
C ARG A 63 -17.67 0.60 10.88
N MET A 64 -16.42 0.90 11.22
CA MET A 64 -15.47 1.57 10.33
C MET A 64 -14.81 0.60 9.34
N TYR A 65 -14.47 -0.60 9.79
CA TYR A 65 -13.81 -1.65 9.02
C TYR A 65 -14.79 -2.74 8.60
N LYS A 66 -15.93 -2.32 8.02
CA LYS A 66 -16.92 -3.24 7.45
C LYS A 66 -16.18 -4.25 6.57
N ASN A 67 -16.41 -5.55 6.80
CA ASN A 67 -15.79 -6.71 6.13
C ASN A 67 -14.55 -7.33 6.80
N ARG A 68 -14.20 -6.99 8.04
CA ARG A 68 -13.28 -7.81 8.85
C ARG A 68 -14.02 -8.62 9.91
N PRO A 69 -13.63 -9.88 10.17
CA PRO A 69 -14.16 -10.64 11.29
C PRO A 69 -13.72 -10.04 12.64
N GLU A 70 -14.61 -10.09 13.64
CA GLU A 70 -14.38 -9.54 15.00
C GLU A 70 -13.09 -10.08 15.67
N SER A 71 -12.60 -11.24 15.24
CA SER A 71 -11.36 -11.87 15.70
C SER A 71 -10.07 -11.11 15.31
N ASP A 72 -10.14 -10.21 14.34
CA ASP A 72 -8.98 -9.51 13.77
C ASP A 72 -8.52 -8.32 14.60
N PHE A 73 -9.26 -7.97 15.64
CA PHE A 73 -8.97 -6.82 16.47
C PHE A 73 -8.80 -7.23 17.93
N SER A 74 -7.82 -6.66 18.60
CA SER A 74 -7.81 -6.56 20.06
C SER A 74 -7.77 -5.10 20.45
N VAL A 75 -8.70 -4.70 21.30
CA VAL A 75 -8.66 -3.39 21.95
C VAL A 75 -8.09 -3.56 23.34
N VAL A 76 -7.14 -2.69 23.67
CA VAL A 76 -6.55 -2.57 25.01
C VAL A 76 -6.90 -1.19 25.56
N ILE A 77 -7.41 -1.14 26.79
CA ILE A 77 -7.81 0.11 27.44
C ILE A 77 -6.76 0.50 28.48
N TYR A 78 -6.36 1.77 28.45
CA TYR A 78 -5.41 2.36 29.38
C TYR A 78 -6.05 3.52 30.15
N ALA A 79 -5.55 3.77 31.37
CA ALA A 79 -5.75 5.03 32.08
C ALA A 79 -4.46 5.86 32.00
N CYS A 80 -4.55 7.13 31.59
CA CYS A 80 -3.41 8.05 31.57
C CYS A 80 -3.67 9.27 32.47
N GLU A 81 -2.64 9.85 33.06
CA GLU A 81 -2.84 11.07 33.88
C GLU A 81 -3.25 12.27 33.04
N GLN A 82 -2.68 12.35 31.83
CA GLN A 82 -2.93 13.37 30.82
C GLN A 82 -2.93 12.72 29.44
N LEU A 83 -3.89 13.10 28.60
CA LEU A 83 -3.93 12.67 27.20
C LEU A 83 -2.87 13.43 26.40
N PRO A 84 -2.29 12.82 25.34
CA PRO A 84 -1.19 13.41 24.58
C PRO A 84 -1.60 14.67 23.81
N SER A 85 -2.89 14.95 23.68
CA SER A 85 -3.45 16.17 23.10
C SER A 85 -4.87 16.40 23.64
N SER A 86 -5.38 17.62 23.50
CA SER A 86 -6.80 17.91 23.72
C SER A 86 -7.66 17.03 22.81
N VAL A 87 -8.49 16.20 23.43
CA VAL A 87 -9.41 15.25 22.78
C VAL A 87 -10.31 15.94 21.75
N ALA A 88 -10.66 17.20 22.01
CA ALA A 88 -11.50 18.02 21.14
C ALA A 88 -10.85 18.37 19.79
N ASP A 89 -9.52 18.34 19.72
CA ASP A 89 -8.76 18.74 18.51
C ASP A 89 -8.36 17.56 17.63
N LEU A 90 -8.67 16.32 18.05
CA LEU A 90 -8.31 15.11 17.31
C LEU A 90 -9.21 14.91 16.09
N LYS A 91 -8.59 14.80 14.90
CA LYS A 91 -9.27 14.43 13.65
C LYS A 91 -8.95 13.00 13.28
N CYS A 92 -9.93 12.23 12.84
CA CYS A 92 -9.75 10.86 12.36
C CYS A 92 -8.57 10.78 11.37
N GLY A 93 -7.63 9.88 11.63
CA GLY A 93 -6.44 9.70 10.82
C GLY A 93 -5.31 10.69 11.12
N MET A 94 -5.39 11.49 12.19
CA MET A 94 -4.26 12.32 12.63
C MET A 94 -3.23 11.46 13.37
N GLU A 95 -1.98 11.55 12.95
CA GLU A 95 -0.85 11.06 13.74
C GLU A 95 -0.55 12.04 14.86
N ILE A 96 -0.35 11.55 16.08
CA ILE A 96 0.07 12.39 17.19
C ILE A 96 1.58 12.22 17.35
N PRO A 97 2.40 13.26 17.09
CA PRO A 97 3.84 13.19 17.28
C PRO A 97 4.17 12.76 18.70
N ARG A 98 5.09 11.79 18.86
CA ARG A 98 5.53 11.20 20.14
C ARG A 98 4.49 10.33 20.86
N PHE A 99 3.33 10.06 20.27
CA PHE A 99 2.41 9.06 20.81
C PHE A 99 2.69 7.69 20.17
N ASP A 100 3.65 6.98 20.76
CA ASP A 100 4.09 5.65 20.37
C ASP A 100 4.02 4.68 21.56
N SER A 101 4.46 3.44 21.34
CA SER A 101 4.51 2.41 22.38
C SER A 101 5.31 2.84 23.62
N THR A 102 6.40 3.59 23.44
CA THR A 102 7.25 4.07 24.55
C THR A 102 6.47 5.06 25.41
N TRP A 103 5.82 6.05 24.78
CA TRP A 103 4.98 6.98 25.51
C TRP A 103 3.86 6.28 26.27
N VAL A 104 3.18 5.30 25.65
CA VAL A 104 2.09 4.55 26.28
C VAL A 104 2.58 3.82 27.53
N MET A 105 3.75 3.20 27.46
CA MET A 105 4.34 2.48 28.60
C MET A 105 4.76 3.42 29.74
N ASP A 106 5.26 4.61 29.41
CA ASP A 106 5.74 5.57 30.40
C ASP A 106 4.61 6.39 31.05
N ASN A 107 3.48 6.58 30.36
CA ASN A 107 2.45 7.55 30.76
C ASN A 107 1.05 6.95 30.98
N ALA A 108 0.87 5.65 30.73
CA ALA A 108 -0.45 5.02 30.81
C ALA A 108 -0.42 3.67 31.55
N GLU A 109 -1.40 3.48 32.44
CA GLU A 109 -1.62 2.25 33.18
C GLU A 109 -2.56 1.33 32.38
N LEU A 110 -2.12 0.11 32.09
CA LEU A 110 -2.96 -0.91 31.48
C LEU A 110 -4.09 -1.32 32.42
N LEU A 111 -5.34 -1.21 31.97
CA LEU A 111 -6.49 -1.56 32.78
C LEU A 111 -6.94 -3.00 32.52
N GLY A 112 -7.01 -3.80 33.59
CA GLY A 112 -7.51 -5.18 33.51
C GLY A 112 -9.01 -5.24 33.16
N PRO A 113 -9.46 -6.26 32.40
CA PRO A 113 -10.82 -6.33 31.86
C PRO A 113 -11.91 -6.38 32.95
N ARG A 114 -11.59 -6.95 34.12
CA ARG A 114 -12.50 -7.05 35.27
C ARG A 114 -12.47 -5.83 36.19
N ARG A 115 -11.69 -4.78 35.88
CA ARG A 115 -11.65 -3.57 36.70
C ARG A 115 -12.99 -2.84 36.57
N PRO A 116 -13.67 -2.51 37.67
CA PRO A 116 -14.93 -1.75 37.62
C PRO A 116 -14.69 -0.31 37.14
N LEU A 117 -15.59 0.21 36.30
CA LEU A 117 -15.46 1.57 35.76
C LEU A 117 -15.57 2.66 36.82
N ASP A 118 -16.30 2.41 37.91
CA ASP A 118 -16.41 3.35 39.04
C ASP A 118 -15.08 3.59 39.79
N THR A 119 -14.07 2.75 39.55
CA THR A 119 -12.72 2.91 40.11
C THR A 119 -11.77 3.71 39.22
N VAL A 120 -12.21 4.11 38.02
CA VAL A 120 -11.39 4.80 37.02
C VAL A 120 -11.99 6.17 36.75
N LYS A 121 -11.16 7.21 36.72
CA LYS A 121 -11.61 8.55 36.36
C LYS A 121 -11.88 8.59 34.85
N GLU A 122 -13.13 8.85 34.46
CA GLU A 122 -13.59 8.76 33.06
C GLU A 122 -12.79 9.65 32.09
N ALA A 123 -12.36 10.86 32.52
CA ALA A 123 -11.60 11.82 31.72
C ALA A 123 -10.15 11.40 31.36
N ARG A 124 -9.79 10.14 31.59
CA ARG A 124 -8.42 9.62 31.52
C ARG A 124 -8.30 8.31 30.76
N LEU A 125 -9.36 7.89 30.08
CA LEU A 125 -9.38 6.64 29.34
C LEU A 125 -8.88 6.85 27.91
N LEU A 126 -8.13 5.88 27.38
CA LEU A 126 -7.86 5.75 25.95
C LEU A 126 -7.89 4.28 25.56
N GLY A 127 -8.31 4.02 24.32
CA GLY A 127 -8.26 2.70 23.70
C GLY A 127 -7.15 2.62 22.66
N ILE A 128 -6.44 1.50 22.62
CA ILE A 128 -5.53 1.15 21.53
C ILE A 128 -6.08 -0.09 20.83
N LEU A 129 -6.54 0.11 19.59
CA LEU A 129 -6.91 -0.93 18.64
C LEU A 129 -5.63 -1.51 18.03
N LYS A 130 -5.39 -2.78 18.32
CA LYS A 130 -4.39 -3.60 17.66
C LYS A 130 -5.09 -4.47 16.64
N VAL A 131 -4.57 -4.50 15.43
CA VAL A 131 -4.99 -5.49 14.46
C VAL A 131 -4.24 -6.77 14.80
N ASN A 132 -4.97 -7.75 15.34
CA ASN A 132 -4.45 -9.08 15.56
C ASN A 132 -4.21 -9.71 14.20
N GLU A 133 -2.97 -9.77 13.75
CA GLU A 133 -2.56 -10.61 12.60
C GLU A 133 -2.58 -12.11 12.97
N SER A 134 -3.56 -12.57 13.77
CA SER A 134 -3.56 -13.89 14.40
C SER A 134 -4.52 -14.90 13.77
N VAL A 135 -4.91 -14.74 12.50
CA VAL A 135 -5.43 -15.84 11.69
C VAL A 135 -4.33 -16.25 10.71
N GLY A 136 -3.39 -17.06 11.20
CA GLY A 136 -2.30 -17.63 10.40
C GLY A 136 -1.21 -16.61 10.06
N LYS A 137 -0.19 -16.48 10.92
CA LYS A 137 1.10 -15.90 10.53
C LYS A 137 1.77 -16.82 9.52
N ILE A 138 1.25 -16.84 8.31
CA ILE A 138 2.07 -17.15 7.16
C ILE A 138 2.99 -15.95 7.03
N ASN A 139 4.25 -16.15 7.39
CA ASN A 139 5.28 -15.14 7.24
C ASN A 139 5.34 -14.74 5.75
N ARG A 140 5.44 -13.43 5.42
CA ARG A 140 5.64 -12.95 4.03
C ARG A 140 6.67 -13.79 3.27
N GLU A 141 7.74 -14.19 3.96
CA GLU A 141 8.79 -15.01 3.39
C GLU A 141 8.35 -16.46 3.10
N GLN A 142 7.44 -17.03 3.91
CA GLN A 142 6.83 -18.32 3.58
C GLN A 142 5.95 -18.24 2.33
N ILE A 143 5.19 -17.14 2.16
CA ILE A 143 4.43 -16.89 0.93
C ILE A 143 5.37 -16.78 -0.27
N ALA A 144 6.44 -15.99 -0.14
CA ALA A 144 7.43 -15.82 -1.19
C ALA A 144 8.07 -17.16 -1.58
N ILE A 145 8.54 -17.96 -0.60
CA ILE A 145 9.12 -19.28 -0.83
C ILE A 145 8.12 -20.22 -1.55
N ALA A 146 6.84 -20.18 -1.19
CA ALA A 146 5.82 -20.95 -1.88
C ALA A 146 5.58 -20.45 -3.32
N ALA A 147 5.55 -19.13 -3.51
CA ALA A 147 5.34 -18.48 -4.80
C ALA A 147 6.50 -18.69 -5.78
N GLN A 148 7.73 -18.89 -5.30
CA GLN A 148 8.89 -19.24 -6.14
C GLN A 148 8.72 -20.57 -6.90
N ARG A 149 7.79 -21.42 -6.47
CA ARG A 149 7.50 -22.73 -7.09
C ARG A 149 6.31 -22.68 -8.06
N ARG A 150 5.80 -21.50 -8.38
CA ARG A 150 4.69 -21.34 -9.33
C ARG A 150 5.16 -21.66 -10.75
N ASP A 151 4.20 -22.10 -11.58
CA ASP A 151 4.39 -22.13 -13.04
C ASP A 151 4.55 -20.69 -13.59
N SER A 152 4.86 -20.57 -14.88
CA SER A 152 5.01 -19.26 -15.53
C SER A 152 3.78 -18.36 -15.33
N PRO A 153 3.96 -17.02 -15.30
CA PRO A 153 2.83 -16.09 -15.15
C PRO A 153 1.68 -16.34 -16.13
N SER A 154 2.00 -16.51 -17.41
CA SER A 154 1.05 -16.86 -18.48
C SER A 154 0.26 -18.13 -18.19
N THR A 155 0.94 -19.20 -17.75
CA THR A 155 0.30 -20.48 -17.42
C THR A 155 -0.65 -20.31 -16.24
N ARG A 156 -0.22 -19.63 -15.17
CA ARG A 156 -1.01 -19.41 -13.96
C ARG A 156 -2.23 -18.50 -14.20
N ALA A 157 -2.15 -17.63 -15.19
CA ALA A 157 -3.23 -16.73 -15.57
C ALA A 157 -4.37 -17.42 -16.36
N THR A 158 -4.14 -18.63 -16.88
CA THR A 158 -5.20 -19.41 -17.55
C THR A 158 -6.34 -19.77 -16.59
N LEU A 159 -7.58 -19.82 -17.09
CA LEU A 159 -8.75 -20.14 -16.28
C LEU A 159 -8.62 -21.49 -15.52
N PRO A 160 -8.18 -22.61 -16.15
CA PRO A 160 -8.01 -23.87 -15.44
C PRO A 160 -7.03 -23.78 -14.28
N GLN A 161 -5.93 -23.03 -14.44
CA GLN A 161 -4.97 -22.84 -13.37
C GLN A 161 -5.51 -21.91 -12.28
N ARG A 162 -6.26 -20.86 -12.62
CA ARG A 162 -6.88 -20.01 -11.59
C ARG A 162 -7.88 -20.77 -10.74
N LEU A 163 -8.74 -21.59 -11.35
CA LEU A 163 -9.68 -22.47 -10.61
C LEU A 163 -8.96 -23.40 -9.63
N LYS A 164 -7.78 -23.89 -9.99
CA LYS A 164 -6.97 -24.77 -9.15
C LYS A 164 -6.24 -24.03 -8.03
N ASN A 165 -5.74 -22.81 -8.30
CA ASN A 165 -4.74 -22.17 -7.46
C ASN A 165 -5.24 -20.95 -6.68
N GLN A 166 -6.33 -20.29 -7.11
CA GLN A 166 -6.94 -19.17 -6.38
C GLN A 166 -7.95 -19.69 -5.36
N THR A 167 -7.45 -20.26 -4.26
CA THR A 167 -8.28 -20.76 -3.15
C THR A 167 -7.69 -20.31 -1.83
N VAL A 168 -8.53 -20.15 -0.80
CA VAL A 168 -8.10 -19.75 0.56
C VAL A 168 -7.09 -20.70 1.22
N THR A 169 -7.02 -21.94 0.75
CA THR A 169 -6.06 -22.94 1.26
C THR A 169 -4.67 -22.80 0.66
N ARG A 170 -4.54 -22.05 -0.44
CA ARG A 170 -3.26 -21.81 -1.11
C ARG A 170 -2.56 -20.64 -0.44
N ILE A 171 -1.46 -20.95 0.21
CA ILE A 171 -0.60 -20.00 0.92
C ILE A 171 -0.10 -18.85 0.02
N ASP A 172 0.10 -19.12 -1.26
CA ASP A 172 0.57 -18.20 -2.30
C ASP A 172 -0.57 -17.68 -3.20
N ALA A 173 -1.83 -17.81 -2.80
CA ALA A 173 -2.93 -17.23 -3.58
C ALA A 173 -2.76 -15.71 -3.71
N VAL A 174 -3.21 -15.15 -4.84
CA VAL A 174 -3.24 -13.69 -5.00
C VAL A 174 -4.54 -13.20 -4.37
N HIS A 175 -4.44 -12.23 -3.47
CA HIS A 175 -5.59 -11.61 -2.83
C HIS A 175 -6.18 -10.54 -3.75
N ASP A 176 -6.90 -11.00 -4.78
CA ASP A 176 -7.55 -10.16 -5.79
C ASP A 176 -9.09 -10.12 -5.66
N GLY A 177 -9.61 -10.70 -4.57
CA GLY A 177 -11.06 -10.81 -4.33
C GLY A 177 -11.75 -11.89 -5.15
N ARG A 178 -11.00 -12.80 -5.81
CA ARG A 178 -11.56 -13.90 -6.61
C ARG A 178 -11.01 -15.27 -6.18
N PRO A 179 -11.72 -16.01 -5.32
CA PRO A 179 -13.09 -15.76 -4.82
C PRO A 179 -13.12 -14.69 -3.71
N ILE A 180 -14.31 -14.31 -3.25
CA ILE A 180 -14.51 -13.18 -2.32
C ILE A 180 -13.71 -13.35 -1.02
N GLU A 181 -13.43 -14.58 -0.61
CA GLU A 181 -12.63 -14.91 0.56
C GLU A 181 -11.14 -14.56 0.38
N LEU A 182 -10.67 -14.35 -0.85
CA LEU A 182 -9.36 -13.79 -1.19
C LEU A 182 -9.38 -12.27 -1.30
N THR A 183 -10.34 -11.59 -0.66
CA THR A 183 -10.33 -10.13 -0.57
C THR A 183 -9.27 -9.69 0.43
N GLY A 184 -8.21 -9.03 -0.06
CA GLY A 184 -7.21 -8.39 0.78
C GLY A 184 -7.73 -7.11 1.43
N PRO A 185 -7.03 -6.58 2.45
CA PRO A 185 -7.27 -5.23 2.95
C PRO A 185 -7.16 -4.19 1.83
N SER A 186 -7.90 -3.07 1.98
CA SER A 186 -7.87 -1.98 1.01
C SER A 186 -6.44 -1.50 0.77
N ILE A 187 -5.99 -1.55 -0.48
CA ILE A 187 -4.61 -1.28 -0.85
C ILE A 187 -4.17 0.16 -0.57
N THR A 188 -5.14 1.06 -0.50
CA THR A 188 -4.95 2.47 -0.12
C THR A 188 -4.42 2.67 1.30
N ILE A 189 -4.50 1.66 2.18
CA ILE A 189 -3.93 1.74 3.53
C ILE A 189 -2.42 1.50 3.53
N TYR A 190 -1.90 0.82 2.51
CA TYR A 190 -0.49 0.46 2.46
C TYR A 190 0.36 1.51 1.75
N HIS A 191 -0.16 2.16 0.71
CA HIS A 191 0.56 3.22 0.03
C HIS A 191 -0.38 4.36 -0.45
N PRO A 192 -0.05 5.64 -0.17
CA PRO A 192 -0.90 6.77 -0.53
C PRO A 192 -1.06 6.97 -2.04
N VAL A 193 -0.16 6.42 -2.85
CA VAL A 193 -0.22 6.53 -4.32
C VAL A 193 -1.54 5.98 -4.88
N PHE A 194 -2.09 4.93 -4.27
CA PHE A 194 -3.33 4.32 -4.76
C PHE A 194 -4.53 5.21 -4.47
N ALA A 195 -4.57 5.85 -3.29
CA ALA A 195 -5.58 6.86 -2.98
C ALA A 195 -5.45 8.09 -3.90
N LYS A 196 -4.21 8.50 -4.22
CA LYS A 196 -3.93 9.57 -5.17
C LYS A 196 -4.45 9.21 -6.56
N PHE A 197 -4.17 8.02 -7.07
CA PHE A 197 -4.68 7.54 -8.35
C PHE A 197 -6.20 7.61 -8.43
N LEU A 198 -6.90 7.07 -7.43
CA LEU A 198 -8.37 7.11 -7.34
C LEU A 198 -8.90 8.54 -7.36
N LYS A 199 -8.24 9.46 -6.63
CA LYS A 199 -8.58 10.88 -6.62
C LYS A 199 -8.46 11.51 -8.01
N TYR A 200 -7.36 11.29 -8.72
CA TYR A 200 -7.19 11.77 -10.09
C TYR A 200 -8.27 11.20 -11.03
N MET A 201 -8.66 9.94 -10.86
CA MET A 201 -9.68 9.33 -11.71
C MET A 201 -11.10 9.88 -11.46
N ALA A 202 -11.41 10.25 -10.21
CA ALA A 202 -12.72 10.74 -9.81
C ALA A 202 -12.93 12.23 -10.09
N GLU A 203 -11.90 13.06 -9.87
CA GLU A 203 -12.06 14.51 -9.90
C GLU A 203 -12.03 15.09 -11.33
N PRO A 204 -12.81 16.14 -11.62
CA PRO A 204 -12.67 16.92 -12.84
C PRO A 204 -11.26 17.49 -12.97
N GLN A 205 -10.74 17.53 -14.19
CA GLN A 205 -9.40 18.02 -14.47
C GLN A 205 -9.39 18.81 -15.77
N GLU A 206 -8.61 19.88 -15.77
CA GLU A 206 -8.24 20.63 -16.97
C GLU A 206 -7.03 19.97 -17.63
N PHE A 207 -7.09 19.75 -18.95
CA PHE A 207 -6.03 19.11 -19.72
C PHE A 207 -5.42 20.10 -20.71
N THR A 208 -4.12 19.98 -20.95
CA THR A 208 -3.47 20.74 -22.01
C THR A 208 -3.85 20.17 -23.38
N SER A 209 -3.68 20.96 -24.44
CA SER A 209 -3.89 20.48 -25.80
C SER A 209 -3.00 19.26 -26.11
N GLU A 210 -1.75 19.27 -25.65
CA GLU A 210 -0.81 18.15 -25.84
C GLU A 210 -1.29 16.84 -25.20
N GLU A 211 -1.86 16.91 -23.99
CA GLU A 211 -2.41 15.73 -23.32
C GLU A 211 -3.65 15.20 -24.04
N LEU A 212 -4.50 16.10 -24.54
CA LEU A 212 -5.67 15.72 -25.33
C LEU A 212 -5.27 15.16 -26.70
N ASP A 213 -4.25 15.71 -27.36
CA ASP A 213 -3.72 15.20 -28.62
C ASP A 213 -3.11 13.80 -28.45
N THR A 214 -2.39 13.59 -27.36
CA THR A 214 -1.84 12.28 -26.98
C THR A 214 -2.96 11.27 -26.74
N ALA A 215 -3.99 11.66 -25.98
CA ALA A 215 -5.16 10.82 -25.73
C ALA A 215 -5.97 10.54 -27.01
N HIS A 216 -6.13 11.53 -27.88
CA HIS A 216 -6.76 11.39 -29.20
C HIS A 216 -6.02 10.37 -30.06
N SER A 217 -4.69 10.49 -30.14
CA SER A 217 -3.81 9.56 -30.86
C SER A 217 -3.97 8.14 -30.32
N PHE A 218 -3.96 7.97 -28.99
CA PHE A 218 -4.19 6.67 -28.36
C PHE A 218 -5.58 6.11 -28.69
N VAL A 219 -6.65 6.87 -28.43
CA VAL A 219 -8.04 6.43 -28.63
C VAL A 219 -8.26 5.97 -30.07
N THR A 220 -7.82 6.76 -31.05
CA THR A 220 -7.98 6.44 -32.47
C THR A 220 -7.34 5.10 -32.83
N LYS A 221 -6.17 4.78 -32.25
CA LYS A 221 -5.48 3.51 -32.49
C LYS A 221 -6.04 2.36 -31.66
N ALA A 222 -6.43 2.63 -30.41
CA ALA A 222 -6.90 1.61 -29.46
C ALA A 222 -8.25 0.99 -29.87
N VAL A 223 -9.10 1.75 -30.56
CA VAL A 223 -10.40 1.27 -31.04
C VAL A 223 -10.34 0.49 -32.35
N ALA A 224 -9.17 0.45 -33.01
CA ALA A 224 -8.99 -0.34 -34.22
C ALA A 224 -8.78 -1.83 -33.86
N TYR A 225 -9.25 -2.70 -34.76
CA TYR A 225 -8.89 -4.12 -34.76
C TYR A 225 -7.52 -4.31 -35.41
N PHE A 226 -6.76 -5.27 -34.90
CA PHE A 226 -5.46 -5.65 -35.45
C PHE A 226 -5.41 -7.15 -35.75
N ALA A 227 -4.58 -7.52 -36.72
CA ALA A 227 -4.40 -8.91 -37.11
C ALA A 227 -3.71 -9.75 -36.03
N ASP A 228 -2.88 -9.12 -35.19
CA ASP A 228 -2.11 -9.76 -34.14
C ASP A 228 -1.68 -8.78 -33.03
N GLU A 229 -1.35 -9.35 -31.88
CA GLU A 229 -0.92 -8.63 -30.67
C GLU A 229 0.37 -7.81 -30.85
N PRO A 230 1.44 -8.30 -31.52
CA PRO A 230 2.62 -7.49 -31.79
C PRO A 230 2.33 -6.22 -32.59
N THR A 231 1.46 -6.32 -33.60
CA THR A 231 1.04 -5.17 -34.42
C THR A 231 0.25 -4.17 -33.59
N ARG A 232 -0.70 -4.65 -32.78
CA ARG A 232 -1.44 -3.81 -31.82
C ARG A 232 -0.48 -3.07 -30.90
N ARG A 233 0.43 -3.78 -30.24
CA ARG A 233 1.43 -3.22 -29.32
C ARG A 233 2.24 -2.12 -29.98
N LEU A 234 2.78 -2.37 -31.18
CA LEU A 234 3.57 -1.39 -31.93
C LEU A 234 2.78 -0.11 -32.23
N LYS A 235 1.49 -0.23 -32.57
CA LYS A 235 0.64 0.93 -32.86
C LYS A 235 0.34 1.77 -31.62
N LEU A 236 0.13 1.13 -30.47
CA LEU A 236 -0.19 1.82 -29.22
C LEU A 236 1.04 2.37 -28.49
N LYS A 237 2.23 1.79 -28.73
CA LYS A 237 3.47 2.05 -28.01
C LYS A 237 3.77 3.53 -27.82
N ASP A 238 3.80 4.31 -28.91
CA ASP A 238 4.21 5.72 -28.84
C ASP A 238 3.23 6.54 -27.98
N SER A 239 1.93 6.44 -28.25
CA SER A 239 0.92 7.20 -27.52
C SER A 239 0.81 6.84 -26.03
N MET A 240 1.01 5.56 -25.68
CA MET A 240 1.10 5.18 -24.26
C MET A 240 2.44 5.60 -23.64
N GLY A 241 3.53 5.55 -24.41
CA GLY A 241 4.85 6.01 -24.01
C GLY A 241 4.86 7.48 -23.61
N ASP A 242 4.27 8.32 -24.46
CA ASP A 242 4.15 9.77 -24.26
C ASP A 242 3.16 10.10 -23.13
N GLY A 243 2.05 9.35 -23.05
CA GLY A 243 0.99 9.59 -22.09
C GLY A 243 1.29 9.12 -20.66
N VAL A 244 1.97 7.98 -20.52
CA VAL A 244 2.17 7.27 -19.26
C VAL A 244 3.65 7.15 -18.92
N HIS A 245 4.38 6.30 -19.65
CA HIS A 245 5.79 6.01 -19.41
C HIS A 245 6.39 5.30 -20.63
N ARG A 246 7.61 5.67 -21.04
CA ARG A 246 8.29 5.14 -22.24
C ARG A 246 8.40 3.60 -22.31
N GLN A 247 8.34 2.91 -21.16
CA GLN A 247 8.47 1.45 -21.05
C GLN A 247 7.13 0.71 -20.94
N VAL A 248 5.99 1.41 -20.95
CA VAL A 248 4.66 0.82 -20.68
C VAL A 248 4.22 -0.21 -21.72
N LEU A 249 4.84 -0.23 -22.91
CA LEU A 249 4.64 -1.25 -23.96
C LEU A 249 5.98 -1.66 -24.61
N GLU A 250 7.07 -1.54 -23.84
CA GLU A 250 8.38 -2.05 -24.22
C GLU A 250 8.56 -3.48 -23.73
N LEU A 251 8.73 -4.42 -24.66
CA LEU A 251 8.91 -5.83 -24.34
C LEU A 251 10.13 -5.99 -23.44
N THR A 252 9.90 -6.45 -22.23
CA THR A 252 10.94 -6.50 -21.21
C THR A 252 11.12 -7.91 -20.71
N LYS A 253 12.33 -8.47 -20.93
CA LYS A 253 12.72 -9.76 -20.38
C LYS A 253 13.11 -9.58 -18.93
N ILE A 254 12.51 -10.38 -18.06
CA ILE A 254 12.74 -10.34 -16.62
C ILE A 254 13.27 -11.71 -16.19
N PRO A 255 14.61 -11.89 -16.16
CA PRO A 255 15.23 -13.06 -15.57
C PRO A 255 15.39 -12.87 -14.06
N ASN A 256 14.97 -13.85 -13.26
CA ASN A 256 15.24 -13.89 -11.82
C ASN A 256 15.21 -15.35 -11.31
N SER A 257 15.37 -15.53 -10.01
CA SER A 257 15.33 -16.84 -9.37
C SER A 257 14.00 -17.61 -9.48
N THR A 258 12.89 -16.97 -9.85
CA THR A 258 11.60 -17.64 -10.11
C THR A 258 11.44 -18.10 -11.56
N GLY A 259 12.33 -17.67 -12.45
CA GLY A 259 12.34 -18.09 -13.85
C GLY A 259 12.69 -16.96 -14.81
N ARG A 260 12.32 -17.17 -16.07
CA ARG A 260 12.48 -16.17 -17.14
C ARG A 260 11.13 -15.94 -17.79
N PHE A 261 10.63 -14.72 -17.70
CA PHE A 261 9.37 -14.31 -18.32
C PHE A 261 9.59 -13.00 -19.08
N THR A 262 8.66 -12.68 -19.99
CA THR A 262 8.69 -11.45 -20.79
C THR A 262 7.38 -10.72 -20.55
N SER A 263 7.49 -9.46 -20.15
CA SER A 263 6.37 -8.54 -20.00
C SER A 263 6.14 -7.75 -21.28
N ASP A 264 4.89 -7.43 -21.63
CA ASP A 264 4.59 -6.44 -22.68
C ASP A 264 5.04 -5.02 -22.29
N GLY A 265 5.11 -4.74 -20.99
CA GLY A 265 5.68 -3.52 -20.44
C GLY A 265 6.08 -3.69 -18.98
N ALA A 266 7.34 -3.42 -18.65
CA ALA A 266 7.81 -3.38 -17.27
C ALA A 266 8.47 -2.03 -16.99
N MET A 267 7.94 -1.33 -15.99
CA MET A 267 8.42 -0.03 -15.56
C MET A 267 9.15 -0.22 -14.25
N PHE A 268 10.45 0.03 -14.27
CA PHE A 268 11.30 -0.03 -13.09
C PHE A 268 11.46 1.36 -12.49
N ALA A 269 11.70 1.41 -11.19
CA ALA A 269 12.20 2.61 -10.56
C ALA A 269 13.55 3.01 -11.17
N SER A 270 13.92 4.27 -11.02
CA SER A 270 15.16 4.85 -11.51
C SER A 270 16.38 4.08 -11.01
N PRO A 271 17.53 4.13 -11.72
CA PRO A 271 18.77 3.47 -11.26
C PRO A 271 19.24 3.93 -9.88
N THR A 272 18.81 5.12 -9.43
CA THR A 272 19.07 5.63 -8.07
C THR A 272 18.23 4.95 -6.99
N ALA A 273 17.20 4.21 -7.37
CA ALA A 273 16.37 3.37 -6.53
C ALA A 273 16.83 1.91 -6.45
N THR A 274 17.96 1.57 -7.07
CA THR A 274 18.56 0.24 -6.96
C THR A 274 19.02 0.01 -5.52
N THR A 275 18.60 -1.11 -4.95
CA THR A 275 18.99 -1.52 -3.59
C THR A 275 20.47 -1.89 -3.52
N PRO A 276 21.07 -1.98 -2.32
CA PRO A 276 22.48 -2.41 -2.16
C PRO A 276 22.80 -3.77 -2.80
N ASP A 277 21.80 -4.64 -2.95
CA ASP A 277 21.93 -5.97 -3.54
C ASP A 277 21.69 -5.97 -5.07
N ASP A 278 21.74 -4.80 -5.70
CA ASP A 278 21.50 -4.59 -7.14
C ASP A 278 20.07 -4.94 -7.61
N PHE A 279 19.11 -5.02 -6.69
CA PHE A 279 17.70 -5.22 -7.04
C PHE A 279 17.03 -3.90 -7.40
N CYS A 280 16.34 -3.86 -8.55
CA CYS A 280 15.61 -2.70 -9.04
C CYS A 280 14.09 -2.88 -8.86
N PRO A 281 13.39 -2.04 -8.09
CA PRO A 281 11.95 -2.22 -7.86
C PRO A 281 11.12 -2.01 -9.14
N ILE A 282 10.03 -2.76 -9.31
CA ILE A 282 9.05 -2.55 -10.36
C ILE A 282 7.96 -1.60 -9.85
N ILE A 283 7.78 -0.47 -10.51
CA ILE A 283 6.72 0.50 -10.20
C ILE A 283 5.44 0.21 -10.98
N ALA A 284 5.54 -0.48 -12.12
CA ALA A 284 4.39 -1.03 -12.82
C ALA A 284 4.70 -2.19 -13.77
N LEU A 285 3.68 -3.01 -14.04
CA LEU A 285 3.66 -4.05 -15.07
C LEU A 285 2.47 -3.86 -15.99
N HIS A 286 2.64 -4.21 -17.26
CA HIS A 286 1.59 -4.18 -18.26
C HIS A 286 1.61 -5.44 -19.11
N GLU A 287 0.47 -6.10 -19.19
CA GLU A 287 0.18 -7.19 -20.13
C GLU A 287 -0.92 -6.76 -21.09
N LEU A 288 -0.73 -7.05 -22.38
CA LEU A 288 -1.62 -6.65 -23.47
C LEU A 288 -2.07 -7.90 -24.23
N LYS A 289 -3.38 -8.05 -24.43
CA LYS A 289 -3.95 -8.98 -25.42
C LYS A 289 -4.54 -8.21 -26.59
N ASN A 290 -4.53 -8.83 -27.76
CA ASN A 290 -5.06 -8.22 -28.98
C ASN A 290 -6.54 -7.84 -28.84
N GLU A 291 -7.39 -8.77 -28.40
CA GLU A 291 -8.81 -8.56 -28.10
C GLU A 291 -9.27 -9.33 -26.86
N ILE A 292 -10.47 -9.02 -26.36
CA ILE A 292 -11.08 -9.75 -25.25
C ILE A 292 -11.31 -11.21 -25.66
N GLY A 293 -10.77 -12.13 -24.86
CA GLY A 293 -10.90 -13.58 -25.11
C GLY A 293 -9.77 -14.16 -25.96
N GLU A 294 -8.83 -13.36 -26.45
CA GLU A 294 -7.64 -13.82 -27.15
C GLU A 294 -6.46 -14.08 -26.18
N GLY A 295 -5.43 -14.81 -26.64
CA GLY A 295 -4.21 -15.08 -25.86
C GLY A 295 -4.30 -16.22 -24.83
N GLY A 296 -5.49 -16.77 -24.56
CA GLY A 296 -5.69 -17.94 -23.70
C GLY A 296 -5.64 -17.67 -22.19
N CYS A 297 -5.40 -16.43 -21.78
CA CYS A 297 -5.39 -15.96 -20.40
C CYS A 297 -5.95 -14.52 -20.32
N ASP A 298 -6.33 -14.13 -19.10
CA ASP A 298 -6.71 -12.75 -18.81
C ASP A 298 -5.42 -11.90 -18.59
N PRO A 299 -5.28 -10.73 -19.25
CA PRO A 299 -4.06 -9.92 -19.13
C PRO A 299 -3.84 -9.35 -17.72
N ILE A 300 -4.89 -8.95 -16.99
CA ILE A 300 -4.69 -8.46 -15.62
C ILE A 300 -4.21 -9.60 -14.73
N ALA A 301 -4.76 -10.82 -14.92
CA ALA A 301 -4.32 -12.00 -14.21
C ALA A 301 -2.86 -12.39 -14.53
N GLU A 302 -2.41 -12.18 -15.76
CA GLU A 302 -1.02 -12.42 -16.15
C GLU A 302 -0.08 -11.41 -15.49
N ALA A 303 -0.44 -10.13 -15.51
CA ALA A 303 0.33 -9.07 -14.86
C ALA A 303 0.40 -9.26 -13.32
N GLU A 304 -0.68 -9.72 -12.69
CA GLU A 304 -0.72 -10.11 -11.26
C GLU A 304 0.27 -11.24 -10.96
N ASN A 305 0.26 -12.32 -11.75
CA ASN A 305 1.17 -13.43 -11.52
C ASN A 305 2.63 -13.04 -11.81
N MET A 306 2.86 -12.10 -12.72
CA MET A 306 4.19 -11.56 -12.98
C MET A 306 4.68 -10.67 -11.84
N TYR A 307 3.82 -9.83 -11.26
CA TYR A 307 4.11 -9.07 -10.04
C TYR A 307 4.54 -10.02 -8.91
N VAL A 308 3.78 -11.09 -8.68
CA VAL A 308 4.12 -12.09 -7.66
C VAL A 308 5.42 -12.82 -7.99
N ALA A 309 5.65 -13.24 -9.23
CA ALA A 309 6.90 -13.90 -9.62
C ALA A 309 8.11 -12.97 -9.40
N TYR A 310 7.99 -11.69 -9.75
CA TYR A 310 9.05 -10.72 -9.55
C TYR A 310 9.36 -10.49 -8.08
N TYR A 311 8.35 -10.16 -7.28
CA TYR A 311 8.54 -9.81 -5.88
C TYR A 311 8.71 -11.01 -4.97
N SER A 312 8.40 -12.25 -5.37
CA SER A 312 8.75 -13.46 -4.61
C SER A 312 10.17 -13.97 -4.86
N SER A 313 10.88 -13.40 -5.83
CA SER A 313 12.26 -13.76 -6.14
C SER A 313 13.21 -13.57 -4.96
N ASN A 314 14.29 -14.35 -4.90
CA ASN A 314 15.35 -14.20 -3.89
C ASN A 314 15.98 -12.80 -3.94
N GLU A 315 16.11 -12.23 -5.14
CA GLU A 315 16.66 -10.91 -5.40
C GLU A 315 15.79 -9.81 -4.76
N ALA A 316 14.47 -9.98 -4.72
CA ALA A 316 13.53 -9.04 -4.10
C ALA A 316 13.47 -9.13 -2.56
N ARG A 317 14.27 -9.99 -1.92
CA ARG A 317 14.12 -10.29 -0.48
C ARG A 317 14.36 -9.09 0.42
N SER A 318 15.45 -8.35 0.21
CA SER A 318 15.80 -7.21 1.06
C SER A 318 14.74 -6.12 0.99
N ILE A 319 14.17 -5.86 -0.19
CA ILE A 319 13.10 -4.88 -0.33
C ILE A 319 11.77 -5.36 0.26
N ARG A 320 11.38 -6.62 0.06
CA ARG A 320 10.14 -7.19 0.65
C ARG A 320 10.10 -7.12 2.17
N GLN A 321 11.27 -7.19 2.81
CA GLN A 321 11.39 -7.09 4.27
C GLN A 321 11.16 -5.66 4.78
N MET A 322 11.43 -4.65 3.94
CA MET A 322 11.34 -3.24 4.31
C MET A 322 10.01 -2.60 3.90
N THR A 323 9.40 -3.08 2.82
CA THR A 323 8.20 -2.48 2.23
C THR A 323 7.23 -3.54 1.74
N PRO A 324 5.93 -3.23 1.70
CA PRO A 324 4.95 -3.99 0.93
C PRO A 324 5.20 -4.10 -0.59
N CYS A 325 6.16 -3.37 -1.15
CA CYS A 325 6.47 -3.36 -2.59
C CYS A 325 5.31 -2.85 -3.47
N PRO A 326 4.79 -1.62 -3.24
CA PRO A 326 3.69 -1.08 -4.02
C PRO A 326 4.04 -0.94 -5.51
N ALA A 327 3.13 -1.35 -6.39
CA ALA A 327 3.25 -1.20 -7.85
C ALA A 327 1.88 -1.06 -8.51
N PHE A 328 1.81 -0.56 -9.74
CA PHE A 328 0.60 -0.67 -10.58
C PHE A 328 0.64 -1.93 -11.44
N ILE A 329 -0.49 -2.60 -11.56
CA ILE A 329 -0.67 -3.77 -12.40
C ILE A 329 -1.68 -3.37 -13.47
N ILE A 330 -1.26 -3.42 -14.73
CA ILE A 330 -2.02 -2.94 -15.88
C ILE A 330 -2.32 -4.15 -16.77
N GLY A 331 -3.58 -4.33 -17.12
CA GLY A 331 -4.00 -5.32 -18.09
C GLY A 331 -4.81 -4.63 -19.18
N SER A 332 -4.54 -4.93 -20.45
CA SER A 332 -5.38 -4.41 -21.55
C SER A 332 -5.74 -5.48 -22.55
N ALA A 333 -6.98 -5.44 -23.06
CA ALA A 333 -7.48 -6.33 -24.09
C ALA A 333 -8.44 -5.54 -24.99
N GLY A 334 -8.13 -5.50 -26.28
CA GLY A 334 -8.84 -4.62 -27.20
C GLY A 334 -8.79 -3.17 -26.68
N PRO A 335 -9.88 -2.38 -26.79
CA PRO A 335 -9.90 -0.98 -26.37
C PRO A 335 -10.06 -0.79 -24.84
N ASN A 336 -9.96 -1.84 -24.03
CA ASN A 336 -10.23 -1.81 -22.60
C ASN A 336 -8.96 -1.97 -21.79
N ILE A 337 -8.81 -1.16 -20.75
CA ILE A 337 -7.68 -1.13 -19.83
C ILE A 337 -8.21 -1.35 -18.41
N GLN A 338 -7.52 -2.16 -17.63
CA GLN A 338 -7.77 -2.41 -16.22
C GLN A 338 -6.54 -2.02 -15.44
N ILE A 339 -6.76 -1.37 -14.29
CA ILE A 339 -5.70 -0.92 -13.40
C ILE A 339 -5.97 -1.51 -12.02
N SER A 340 -4.99 -2.24 -11.51
CA SER A 340 -4.93 -2.71 -10.13
C SER A 340 -3.72 -2.11 -9.43
N GLY A 341 -3.80 -1.98 -8.12
CA GLY A 341 -2.61 -1.79 -7.29
C GLY A 341 -2.12 -3.16 -6.82
N GLY A 342 -0.80 -3.35 -6.80
CA GLY A 342 -0.12 -4.51 -6.22
C GLY A 342 0.53 -4.15 -4.90
N ASP A 343 0.39 -5.02 -3.92
CA ASP A 343 1.04 -4.93 -2.60
C ASP A 343 1.29 -6.34 -2.03
N GLN A 344 2.55 -6.78 -2.03
CA GLN A 344 3.00 -8.13 -1.70
C GLN A 344 2.33 -9.22 -2.55
N PHE A 345 1.18 -9.70 -2.10
CA PHE A 345 0.35 -10.73 -2.73
C PHE A 345 -1.10 -10.28 -2.88
N ILE A 346 -1.39 -9.00 -2.57
CA ILE A 346 -2.66 -8.34 -2.83
C ILE A 346 -2.58 -7.71 -4.21
N ALA A 347 -3.62 -7.90 -5.01
CA ALA A 347 -3.82 -7.20 -6.27
C ALA A 347 -5.25 -6.66 -6.29
N GLN A 348 -5.44 -5.39 -5.96
CA GLN A 348 -6.78 -4.82 -5.86
C GLN A 348 -7.10 -3.93 -7.06
N PRO A 349 -8.22 -4.16 -7.78
CA PRO A 349 -8.70 -3.25 -8.80
C PRO A 349 -8.91 -1.83 -8.26
N LEU A 350 -8.39 -0.83 -8.98
CA LEU A 350 -8.48 0.60 -8.62
C LEU A 350 -9.61 1.30 -9.38
N GLY A 351 -10.72 0.59 -9.58
CA GLY A 351 -11.90 1.08 -10.28
C GLY A 351 -12.35 0.14 -11.41
N ASP A 352 -13.31 0.63 -12.18
CA ASP A 352 -13.83 -0.10 -13.34
C ASP A 352 -12.85 -0.08 -14.50
N SER A 353 -13.03 -1.02 -15.45
CA SER A 353 -12.26 -1.02 -16.69
C SER A 353 -12.51 0.27 -17.49
N ILE A 354 -11.42 0.93 -17.87
CA ILE A 354 -11.42 2.14 -18.68
C ILE A 354 -11.43 1.76 -20.15
N SER A 355 -12.42 2.26 -20.88
CA SER A 355 -12.54 1.98 -22.32
C SER A 355 -12.24 3.20 -23.17
N ALA A 356 -11.43 2.98 -24.20
CA ALA A 356 -11.13 3.95 -25.24
C ALA A 356 -12.29 4.15 -26.24
N VAL A 357 -13.28 3.25 -26.27
CA VAL A 357 -14.42 3.37 -27.20
C VAL A 357 -15.26 4.60 -26.82
N PRO A 358 -15.59 5.49 -27.77
CA PRO A 358 -16.59 6.54 -27.58
C PRO A 358 -17.94 5.97 -27.17
N ARG A 359 -18.55 6.52 -26.11
CA ARG A 359 -19.82 6.01 -25.54
C ARG A 359 -20.76 7.15 -25.18
N PRO A 360 -22.10 6.90 -25.22
CA PRO A 360 -23.08 7.83 -24.70
C PRO A 360 -22.75 8.26 -23.27
N ASN A 361 -22.82 9.56 -23.00
CA ASN A 361 -22.59 10.13 -21.68
C ASN A 361 -23.63 11.22 -21.40
N LEU A 362 -23.84 11.50 -20.11
CA LEU A 362 -24.73 12.57 -19.64
C LEU A 362 -24.00 13.89 -19.39
N ALA A 363 -22.68 13.94 -19.65
CA ALA A 363 -21.81 15.06 -19.28
C ALA A 363 -21.86 16.22 -20.29
N GLY A 364 -22.73 16.17 -21.30
CA GLY A 364 -22.87 17.22 -22.31
C GLY A 364 -21.71 17.32 -23.31
N ARG A 365 -20.69 16.46 -23.19
CA ARG A 365 -19.57 16.37 -24.14
C ARG A 365 -19.91 15.43 -25.28
N SER A 366 -19.29 15.67 -26.45
CA SER A 366 -19.38 14.71 -27.55
C SER A 366 -18.81 13.35 -27.12
N LEU A 367 -19.30 12.26 -27.72
CA LEU A 367 -18.89 10.89 -27.36
C LEU A 367 -17.37 10.71 -27.47
N LEU A 368 -16.79 11.36 -28.48
CA LEU A 368 -15.39 11.29 -28.83
C LEU A 368 -14.54 12.12 -27.86
N ASP A 369 -14.98 13.35 -27.58
CA ASP A 369 -14.33 14.23 -26.62
C ASP A 369 -14.32 13.63 -25.19
N ASP A 370 -15.41 12.96 -24.79
CA ASP A 370 -15.45 12.25 -23.52
C ASP A 370 -14.44 11.10 -23.45
N ALA A 371 -14.25 10.36 -24.54
CA ALA A 371 -13.24 9.29 -24.61
C ALA A 371 -11.82 9.86 -24.46
N TYR A 372 -11.52 10.98 -25.12
CA TYR A 372 -10.21 11.65 -25.01
C TYR A 372 -9.94 12.11 -23.59
N HIS A 373 -10.90 12.77 -22.95
CA HIS A 373 -10.75 13.21 -21.57
C HIS A 373 -10.61 12.04 -20.59
N ARG A 374 -11.34 10.94 -20.81
CA ARG A 374 -11.23 9.72 -19.98
C ARG A 374 -9.83 9.11 -20.08
N VAL A 375 -9.27 9.02 -21.29
CA VAL A 375 -7.90 8.50 -21.51
C VAL A 375 -6.85 9.48 -21.00
N ALA A 376 -6.98 10.78 -21.26
CA ALA A 376 -6.06 11.81 -20.77
C ALA A 376 -5.98 11.78 -19.23
N ARG A 377 -7.13 11.59 -18.57
CA ARG A 377 -7.21 11.42 -17.11
C ARG A 377 -6.42 10.20 -16.63
N LEU A 378 -6.64 9.05 -17.26
CA LEU A 378 -5.92 7.82 -16.93
C LEU A 378 -4.40 8.01 -17.10
N PHE A 379 -3.99 8.58 -18.24
CA PHE A 379 -2.59 8.81 -18.58
C PHE A 379 -1.90 9.72 -17.57
N ARG A 380 -2.52 10.85 -17.24
CA ARG A 380 -1.99 11.75 -16.21
C ARG A 380 -1.96 11.09 -14.83
N ALA A 381 -3.02 10.38 -14.45
CA ALA A 381 -3.09 9.69 -13.15
C ALA A 381 -1.94 8.69 -13.00
N LEU A 382 -1.72 7.83 -14.00
CA LEU A 382 -0.61 6.88 -13.99
C LEU A 382 0.74 7.59 -14.00
N ARG A 383 0.97 8.55 -14.92
CA ARG A 383 2.25 9.27 -15.02
C ARG A 383 2.66 9.93 -13.70
N VAL A 384 1.73 10.60 -13.04
CA VAL A 384 1.98 11.22 -11.73
C VAL A 384 2.25 10.17 -10.66
N CYS A 385 1.45 9.12 -10.59
CA CYS A 385 1.57 8.09 -9.57
C CYS A 385 2.82 7.21 -9.73
N LEU A 386 3.25 6.93 -10.97
CA LEU A 386 4.49 6.21 -11.26
C LEU A 386 5.71 7.02 -10.81
N ARG A 387 5.69 8.35 -11.02
CA ARG A 387 6.74 9.23 -10.50
C ARG A 387 6.80 9.21 -8.97
N ASP A 388 5.64 9.27 -8.30
CA ASP A 388 5.59 9.17 -6.84
C ASP A 388 6.16 7.83 -6.32
N LEU A 389 5.91 6.72 -7.04
CA LEU A 389 6.50 5.42 -6.70
C LEU A 389 8.01 5.38 -6.94
N ASP A 390 8.50 6.01 -8.02
CA ASP A 390 9.93 6.16 -8.28
C ASP A 390 10.65 6.95 -7.16
N ASP A 391 10.08 8.09 -6.76
CA ASP A 391 10.56 8.90 -5.65
C ASP A 391 10.57 8.09 -4.34
N TYR A 392 9.49 7.34 -4.07
CA TYR A 392 9.38 6.45 -2.92
C TYR A 392 10.50 5.41 -2.86
N TYR A 393 10.74 4.69 -3.96
CA TYR A 393 11.77 3.66 -4.00
C TYR A 393 13.18 4.23 -3.97
N THR A 394 13.40 5.41 -4.54
CA THR A 394 14.69 6.14 -4.44
C THR A 394 14.99 6.49 -2.99
N ALA A 395 14.02 7.05 -2.26
CA ALA A 395 14.18 7.35 -0.83
C ALA A 395 14.40 6.07 0.00
N LEU A 396 13.69 4.99 -0.32
CA LEU A 396 13.87 3.70 0.35
C LEU A 396 15.28 3.14 0.13
N ALA A 397 15.77 3.10 -1.11
CA ALA A 397 17.12 2.62 -1.42
C ALA A 397 18.20 3.43 -0.69
N GLN A 398 18.05 4.76 -0.63
CA GLN A 398 18.95 5.63 0.13
C GLN A 398 18.94 5.29 1.63
N SER A 399 17.79 4.96 2.21
CA SER A 399 17.71 4.55 3.63
C SER A 399 18.37 3.19 3.92
N MET A 400 18.42 2.29 2.94
CA MET A 400 19.06 0.97 3.08
C MET A 400 20.60 1.05 3.09
N THR A 401 21.17 2.15 2.59
CA THR A 401 22.64 2.30 2.42
C THR A 401 23.38 2.84 3.65
N VAL A 402 22.71 3.08 4.78
CA VAL A 402 23.35 3.65 5.98
C VAL A 402 23.52 2.61 7.10
N PRO A 403 24.70 1.97 7.23
CA PRO A 403 25.16 1.57 8.55
C PRO A 403 25.60 2.82 9.33
N PRO A 404 25.31 2.95 10.65
CA PRO A 404 25.95 3.97 11.46
C PRO A 404 27.46 3.75 11.39
N ARG A 405 28.24 4.82 11.17
CA ARG A 405 29.70 4.73 11.20
C ARG A 405 30.14 4.21 12.58
N PRO A 406 30.83 3.06 12.67
CA PRO A 406 31.47 2.65 13.90
C PRO A 406 32.63 3.63 14.16
N GLY A 407 32.41 4.60 15.04
CA GLY A 407 33.42 5.60 15.41
C GLY A 407 32.94 7.04 15.47
N GLU A 408 31.74 7.36 14.99
CA GLU A 408 31.09 8.63 15.37
C GLU A 408 30.42 8.43 16.73
N VAL A 409 31.27 8.36 17.75
CA VAL A 409 30.89 8.80 19.09
C VAL A 409 30.47 10.25 18.90
N GLY A 410 29.15 10.48 18.88
CA GLY A 410 28.63 11.81 19.12
C GLY A 410 29.17 12.25 20.46
N HIS A 411 30.24 13.04 20.44
CA HIS A 411 30.56 13.88 21.57
C HIS A 411 29.32 14.72 21.80
N GLU A 412 28.60 14.45 22.90
CA GLU A 412 27.75 15.45 23.50
C GLU A 412 28.52 16.77 23.52
N PRO A 413 27.91 17.90 23.10
CA PRO A 413 28.47 19.19 23.41
C PRO A 413 28.41 19.33 24.94
N LEU A 414 29.52 19.01 25.60
CA LEU A 414 29.74 19.36 26.99
C LEU A 414 29.77 20.88 27.06
N LEU A 415 28.71 21.43 27.64
CA LEU A 415 28.64 22.81 28.06
C LEU A 415 29.66 22.99 29.19
N VAL A 416 30.85 23.49 28.87
CA VAL A 416 31.81 23.98 29.86
C VAL A 416 31.92 25.48 29.68
N ASP A 417 31.47 26.22 30.69
CA ASP A 417 31.57 27.67 30.84
C ASP A 417 30.93 28.55 29.74
N GLY A 418 29.89 28.05 29.07
CA GLY A 418 28.90 28.91 28.39
C GLY A 418 29.35 29.65 27.12
N VAL A 419 30.42 29.23 26.44
CA VAL A 419 30.87 29.86 25.18
C VAL A 419 31.06 28.83 24.06
N TRP A 420 30.48 29.11 22.90
CA TRP A 420 30.62 28.31 21.67
C TRP A 420 31.94 28.61 20.95
N HIS A 421 32.74 27.58 20.65
CA HIS A 421 33.91 27.69 19.77
C HIS A 421 33.76 26.83 18.50
N PRO A 422 33.95 27.39 17.28
CA PRO A 422 34.00 26.59 16.06
C PRO A 422 35.37 25.92 15.90
N GLY A 423 35.37 24.61 15.64
CA GLY A 423 36.58 23.80 15.45
C GLY A 423 37.39 24.20 14.22
N VAL A 424 38.67 24.49 14.44
CA VAL A 424 39.70 24.80 13.44
C VAL A 424 40.10 23.53 12.69
N ARG A 425 40.13 23.57 11.35
CA ARG A 425 40.79 22.54 10.53
C ARG A 425 42.30 22.83 10.48
N HIS A 426 43.12 21.96 11.05
CA HIS A 426 44.54 21.92 10.71
C HIS A 426 44.73 21.01 9.49
N GLY A 427 45.30 21.58 8.43
CA GLY A 427 45.85 20.84 7.31
C GLY A 427 47.37 20.76 7.44
N GLU A 428 47.93 19.60 7.13
CA GLU A 428 49.33 19.34 6.77
C GLU A 428 49.27 18.14 5.77
N GLY A 429 50.01 18.06 4.66
CA GLY A 429 51.22 18.75 4.26
C GLY A 429 52.39 17.77 4.14
N ALA A 430 52.57 17.18 2.95
CA ALA A 430 53.79 16.61 2.35
C ALA A 430 54.86 15.89 3.20
N ARG A 431 55.11 14.62 2.87
CA ARG A 431 56.39 14.11 2.32
C ARG A 431 56.19 12.79 1.61
#